data_AF-A0A5M3Q0J1-F1
#
_entry.id   AF-A0A5M3Q0J1-F1
#
_cell.length_a   1.000
_cell.length_b   1.000
_cell.length_c   1.000
_cell.angle_alpha   90.00
_cell.angle_beta   90.00
_cell.angle_gamma   90.00
#
_symmetry.space_group_name_H-M   'P 1'
#
loop_
_entity.id
_entity.type
_entity.pdbx_description
1 polymer ?
#
loop_
_entity_poly.entity_id
_entity_poly.type
_entity_poly.pdbx_seq_one_letter_code
_entity_poly.pdbx_strand_id
1 'polypeptide(L)'
;MSKIGIALFADPKRPSDGYACEDGESTEIGGTHELSTDVLWVTNIRPYDFIQGGYGQLRHLRSSNFFRIDLGYLIREWGLEGDLSEAAEYLFAVLNRALFVIQDRNPVEPRDARIGIRNALSEIVVPDSITEPLMGNLEINTAVAQSIQYNQGRASASRIPAGSKIHSFVVPRSALASFLMSRRLPSSKGWQPITIKAGVLRIGSANGRSANDPSSEESFNKMLELADKKTFFLDIDVREIDRRFANHKSFGVGDRTSRHFACIEEVAEMSSYSIVDVRGGWVCDKYEEPLPHPDMPDEFSAGRSVANEIYSLAIASNKDANKPSPWTAYLRCAERIVLGRAADQFARHGFIVGSYGTGRVNVFLRSAEHAKASELALSLGLLPPFSLLNQPLSPSQVAFKPKLYYRDDIVDGLLGLTDFIDCLESDWLRMFVTGAALKGENPSRVQLELDALLDLPEDRRLASFEALVIKHIQDVPETVTPDTEDSDESDDGLTF
;
A
#
# COMPACT_ATOMS: atom_id res chain seq x y z
N MET A 1 14.92 -3.69 27.05
CA MET A 1 14.22 -3.94 25.78
C MET A 1 13.77 -5.39 25.77
N SER A 2 12.52 -5.68 25.47
CA SER A 2 12.08 -7.06 25.26
C SER A 2 12.77 -7.64 24.03
N LYS A 3 13.42 -8.80 24.18
CA LYS A 3 13.99 -9.53 23.04
C LYS A 3 12.88 -10.03 22.13
N ILE A 4 12.94 -9.71 20.85
CA ILE A 4 12.09 -10.30 19.80
C ILE A 4 12.93 -11.28 18.99
N GLY A 5 12.38 -12.47 18.76
CA GLY A 5 12.93 -13.47 17.85
C GLY A 5 11.99 -13.74 16.68
N ILE A 6 12.53 -14.29 15.59
CA ILE A 6 11.76 -14.77 14.44
C ILE A 6 11.83 -16.30 14.41
N ALA A 7 10.69 -16.96 14.23
CA ALA A 7 10.61 -18.40 14.05
C ALA A 7 9.84 -18.75 12.77
N LEU A 8 10.49 -19.44 11.84
CA LEU A 8 9.91 -19.83 10.56
C LEU A 8 9.78 -21.34 10.49
N PHE A 9 8.56 -21.84 10.32
CA PHE A 9 8.27 -23.26 10.18
C PHE A 9 8.13 -23.65 8.71
N ALA A 10 8.61 -24.85 8.35
CA ALA A 10 8.49 -25.38 6.99
C ALA A 10 7.02 -25.58 6.59
N ASP A 11 6.21 -26.15 7.49
CA ASP A 11 4.75 -26.14 7.39
C ASP A 11 4.14 -25.25 8.50
N PRO A 12 3.74 -24.01 8.20
CA PRO A 12 3.14 -23.12 9.21
C PRO A 12 1.80 -23.63 9.74
N LYS A 13 1.14 -24.61 9.09
CA LYS A 13 -0.09 -25.23 9.61
C LYS A 13 0.22 -26.34 10.62
N ARG A 14 1.44 -26.89 10.56
CA ARG A 14 1.93 -27.98 11.41
C ARG A 14 3.38 -27.67 11.79
N PRO A 15 3.62 -26.77 12.77
CA PRO A 15 4.94 -26.27 13.09
C PRO A 15 5.78 -27.31 13.85
N SER A 16 6.26 -28.34 13.13
CA SER A 16 7.06 -29.47 13.60
C SER A 16 8.56 -29.33 13.36
N ASP A 17 8.95 -28.45 12.46
CA ASP A 17 10.32 -28.26 12.01
C ASP A 17 10.47 -26.86 11.41
N GLY A 18 11.63 -26.25 11.63
CA GLY A 18 11.88 -24.88 11.19
C GLY A 18 13.20 -24.31 11.70
N TYR A 19 13.31 -22.99 11.61
CA TYR A 19 14.45 -22.21 12.07
C TYR A 19 13.99 -21.08 12.98
N ALA A 20 14.78 -20.78 14.01
CA ALA A 20 14.59 -19.67 14.93
C ALA A 20 15.82 -18.76 14.93
N CYS A 21 15.63 -17.45 15.03
CA CYS A 21 16.72 -16.47 15.17
C CYS A 21 16.36 -15.43 16.25
N GLU A 22 17.21 -15.27 17.27
CA GLU A 22 17.02 -14.29 18.36
C GLU A 22 18.24 -13.37 18.62
N ASP A 23 19.40 -13.69 18.05
CA ASP A 23 20.66 -12.97 18.24
C ASP A 23 21.45 -12.77 16.93
N GLY A 24 20.79 -12.98 15.79
CA GLY A 24 21.36 -12.80 14.45
C GLY A 24 21.89 -14.07 13.81
N GLU A 25 21.99 -15.18 14.54
CA GLU A 25 22.27 -16.51 14.00
C GLU A 25 21.00 -17.37 14.08
N SER A 26 20.73 -18.14 13.03
CA SER A 26 19.59 -19.05 13.01
C SER A 26 19.94 -20.44 13.53
N THR A 27 19.02 -21.03 14.29
CA THR A 27 19.13 -22.39 14.84
C THR A 27 17.95 -23.24 14.38
N GLU A 28 18.20 -24.49 14.04
CA GLU A 28 17.15 -25.47 13.77
C GLU A 28 16.28 -25.70 15.02
N ILE A 29 14.97 -25.85 14.82
CA ILE A 29 14.00 -26.15 15.87
C ILE A 29 13.05 -27.27 15.45
N GLY A 30 12.71 -28.15 16.40
CA GLY A 30 11.70 -29.22 16.27
C GLY A 30 10.26 -28.78 16.56
N GLY A 31 10.01 -27.47 16.62
CA GLY A 31 8.68 -26.89 16.78
C GLY A 31 8.57 -25.83 17.88
N THR A 32 7.34 -25.37 18.12
CA THR A 32 7.07 -24.25 19.05
C THR A 32 7.47 -24.50 20.51
N HIS A 33 7.61 -25.76 20.94
CA HIS A 33 7.93 -26.13 22.32
C HIS A 33 9.41 -25.93 22.68
N GLU A 34 10.28 -25.78 21.69
CA GLU A 34 11.72 -25.50 21.87
C GLU A 34 12.00 -23.99 21.97
N LEU A 35 11.01 -23.14 21.69
CA LEU A 35 11.15 -21.69 21.74
C LEU A 35 11.15 -21.20 23.19
N SER A 36 12.20 -20.45 23.55
CA SER A 36 12.33 -19.87 24.90
C SER A 36 11.18 -18.92 25.25
N THR A 37 10.68 -18.99 26.48
CA THR A 37 9.64 -18.06 26.98
C THR A 37 10.16 -16.66 27.29
N ASP A 38 11.49 -16.49 27.33
CA ASP A 38 12.14 -15.21 27.60
C ASP A 38 12.24 -14.32 26.35
N VAL A 39 11.89 -14.86 25.18
CA VAL A 39 11.86 -14.14 23.91
C VAL A 39 10.43 -14.07 23.37
N LEU A 40 10.06 -12.93 22.81
CA LEU A 40 8.81 -12.78 22.08
C LEU A 40 9.04 -13.24 20.63
N TRP A 41 8.50 -14.39 20.26
CA TRP A 41 8.67 -14.98 18.94
C TRP A 41 7.57 -14.56 17.99
N VAL A 42 7.95 -13.99 16.85
CA VAL A 42 7.05 -13.76 15.73
C VAL A 42 7.20 -14.91 14.75
N THR A 43 6.09 -15.61 14.48
CA THR A 43 6.08 -16.85 13.71
C THR A 43 5.56 -16.64 12.29
N ASN A 44 5.86 -17.52 11.33
CA ASN A 44 5.17 -17.51 10.02
C ASN A 44 3.78 -18.19 10.02
N ILE A 45 3.23 -18.52 11.19
CA ILE A 45 1.90 -19.12 11.36
C ILE A 45 0.83 -18.04 11.12
N ARG A 46 -0.06 -18.27 10.15
CA ARG A 46 -1.12 -17.32 9.79
C ARG A 46 -2.14 -17.14 10.91
N PRO A 47 -2.81 -15.98 11.05
CA PRO A 47 -3.72 -15.70 12.16
C PRO A 47 -4.79 -16.76 12.40
N TYR A 48 -5.39 -17.27 11.32
CA TYR A 48 -6.40 -18.33 11.42
C TYR A 48 -5.82 -19.61 12.02
N ASP A 49 -4.72 -20.11 11.45
CA ASP A 49 -4.02 -21.31 11.92
C ASP A 49 -3.44 -21.11 13.33
N PHE A 50 -3.01 -19.89 13.66
CA PHE A 50 -2.48 -19.49 14.95
C PHE A 50 -3.54 -19.62 16.06
N ILE A 51 -4.76 -19.15 15.78
CA ILE A 51 -5.90 -19.27 16.70
C ILE A 51 -6.40 -20.72 16.77
N GLN A 52 -6.58 -21.38 15.62
CA GLN A 52 -7.07 -22.76 15.60
C GLN A 52 -6.12 -23.74 16.29
N GLY A 53 -4.81 -23.52 16.17
CA GLY A 53 -3.79 -24.32 16.83
C GLY A 53 -3.60 -24.02 18.31
N GLY A 54 -4.33 -23.05 18.88
CA GLY A 54 -4.24 -22.70 20.31
C GLY A 54 -3.00 -21.90 20.70
N TYR A 55 -2.17 -21.49 19.74
CA TYR A 55 -0.93 -20.76 19.98
C TYR A 55 -1.15 -19.37 20.60
N GLY A 56 -2.36 -18.81 20.47
CA GLY A 56 -2.75 -17.56 21.15
C GLY A 56 -2.71 -17.62 22.68
N GLN A 57 -2.71 -18.82 23.28
CA GLN A 57 -2.52 -18.99 24.73
C GLN A 57 -1.05 -18.87 25.14
N LEU A 58 -0.12 -19.07 24.21
CA LEU A 58 1.32 -18.96 24.43
C LEU A 58 1.72 -17.48 24.34
N ARG A 59 1.83 -16.82 25.51
CA ARG A 59 2.07 -15.37 25.60
C ARG A 59 3.37 -14.89 24.94
N HIS A 60 4.33 -15.78 24.74
CA HIS A 60 5.61 -15.51 24.08
C HIS A 60 5.55 -15.69 22.56
N LEU A 61 4.41 -16.11 21.97
CA LEU A 61 4.26 -16.27 20.52
C LEU A 61 3.36 -15.18 19.91
N ARG A 62 3.63 -14.84 18.66
CA ARG A 62 2.82 -13.96 17.81
C ARG A 62 2.68 -14.54 16.40
N SER A 63 1.56 -14.26 15.75
CA SER A 63 1.25 -14.70 14.39
C SER A 63 2.07 -13.94 13.33
N SER A 64 2.00 -14.43 12.10
CA SER A 64 2.73 -13.91 10.94
C SER A 64 2.49 -12.45 10.60
N ASN A 65 1.37 -11.88 11.04
CA ASN A 65 0.98 -10.50 10.78
C ASN A 65 1.17 -9.58 11.99
N PHE A 66 2.01 -9.95 12.95
CA PHE A 66 2.26 -9.16 14.16
C PHE A 66 2.68 -7.71 13.86
N PHE A 67 3.54 -7.54 12.85
CA PHE A 67 3.96 -6.26 12.29
C PHE A 67 2.99 -5.73 11.22
N ARG A 68 1.74 -6.21 11.21
CA ARG A 68 0.68 -5.96 10.22
C ARG A 68 0.94 -6.51 8.80
N ILE A 69 2.20 -6.71 8.43
CA ILE A 69 2.63 -7.37 7.19
C ILE A 69 2.86 -8.86 7.48
N ASP A 70 2.32 -9.75 6.64
CA ASP A 70 2.56 -11.20 6.77
C ASP A 70 4.02 -11.53 6.46
N LEU A 71 4.70 -12.26 7.35
CA LEU A 71 6.09 -12.70 7.11
C LEU A 71 6.23 -13.46 5.79
N GLY A 72 5.23 -14.27 5.42
CA GLY A 72 5.25 -14.98 4.15
C GLY A 72 5.16 -14.06 2.92
N TYR A 73 4.56 -12.87 3.04
CA TYR A 73 4.64 -11.86 1.97
C TYR A 73 6.04 -11.26 1.86
N LEU A 74 6.67 -10.92 2.98
CA LEU A 74 8.03 -10.37 3.00
C LEU A 74 9.04 -11.36 2.41
N ILE A 75 8.95 -12.65 2.77
CA ILE A 75 9.80 -13.71 2.22
C ILE A 75 9.70 -13.77 0.69
N ARG A 76 8.48 -13.71 0.14
CA ARG A 76 8.24 -13.72 -1.32
C ARG A 76 8.75 -12.46 -2.01
N GLU A 77 8.43 -11.32 -1.41
CA GLU A 77 8.81 -10.02 -1.93
C GLU A 77 10.34 -9.91 -2.03
N TRP A 78 11.04 -10.36 -0.99
CA TRP A 78 12.49 -10.30 -0.87
C TRP A 78 13.23 -11.52 -1.43
N GLY A 79 12.53 -12.46 -2.07
CA GLY A 79 13.16 -13.59 -2.76
C GLY A 79 13.80 -14.63 -1.82
N LEU A 80 13.36 -14.69 -0.57
CA LEU A 80 13.93 -15.54 0.49
C LEU A 80 13.26 -16.93 0.57
N GLU A 81 12.51 -17.35 -0.46
CA GLU A 81 11.71 -18.59 -0.44
C GLU A 81 12.58 -19.87 -0.45
N GLY A 82 13.85 -19.77 -0.84
CA GLY A 82 14.75 -20.91 -1.02
C GLY A 82 15.45 -21.40 0.25
N ASP A 83 15.59 -20.55 1.26
CA ASP A 83 16.34 -20.85 2.50
C ASP A 83 15.65 -20.21 3.71
N LEU A 84 15.04 -21.04 4.56
CA LEU A 84 14.35 -20.58 5.77
C LEU A 84 15.31 -20.08 6.86
N SER A 85 16.56 -20.56 6.87
CA SER A 85 17.61 -20.12 7.78
C SER A 85 17.98 -18.67 7.47
N GLU A 86 18.34 -18.40 6.21
CA GLU A 86 18.64 -17.06 5.70
C GLU A 86 17.43 -16.13 5.88
N ALA A 87 16.22 -16.62 5.58
CA ALA A 87 15.00 -15.83 5.77
C ALA A 87 14.77 -15.43 7.23
N ALA A 88 15.03 -16.32 8.20
CA ALA A 88 14.84 -16.03 9.62
C ALA A 88 15.81 -14.94 10.11
N GLU A 89 17.09 -15.04 9.73
CA GLU A 89 18.13 -14.05 10.07
C GLU A 89 17.83 -12.68 9.47
N TYR A 90 17.48 -12.66 8.18
CA TYR A 90 17.19 -11.41 7.47
C TYR A 90 15.93 -10.72 8.03
N LEU A 91 14.84 -11.47 8.24
CA LEU A 91 13.63 -10.94 8.87
C LEU A 91 13.91 -10.44 10.30
N PHE A 92 14.74 -11.16 11.07
CA PHE A 92 15.12 -10.75 12.42
C PHE A 92 15.82 -9.39 12.41
N ALA A 93 16.82 -9.20 11.53
CA ALA A 93 17.55 -7.96 11.40
C ALA A 93 16.63 -6.78 11.00
N VAL A 94 15.81 -6.99 9.96
CA VAL A 94 14.94 -5.92 9.43
C VAL A 94 13.83 -5.55 10.42
N LEU A 95 13.16 -6.53 11.05
CA LEU A 95 12.03 -6.26 11.94
C LEU A 95 12.46 -5.71 13.30
N ASN A 96 13.62 -6.12 13.83
CA ASN A 96 14.16 -5.48 15.04
C ASN A 96 14.58 -4.03 14.78
N ARG A 97 15.16 -3.75 13.60
CA ARG A 97 15.45 -2.37 13.17
C ARG A 97 14.17 -1.54 13.02
N ALA A 98 13.14 -2.09 12.38
CA ALA A 98 11.85 -1.43 12.25
C ALA A 98 11.24 -1.12 13.63
N LEU A 99 11.30 -2.08 14.55
CA LEU A 99 10.82 -1.89 15.91
C LEU A 99 11.63 -0.82 16.66
N PHE A 100 12.96 -0.83 16.56
CA PHE A 100 13.82 0.16 17.18
C PHE A 100 13.42 1.58 16.75
N VAL A 101 13.18 1.79 15.45
CA VAL A 101 12.71 3.08 14.90
C VAL A 101 11.36 3.49 15.48
N ILE A 102 10.43 2.55 15.66
CA ILE A 102 9.13 2.81 16.28
C ILE A 102 9.29 3.14 17.78
N GLN A 103 10.14 2.41 18.50
CA GLN A 103 10.34 2.56 19.95
C GLN A 103 11.13 3.81 20.33
N ASP A 104 12.03 4.27 19.47
CA ASP A 104 12.78 5.51 19.66
C ASP A 104 11.86 6.72 19.84
N ARG A 105 10.68 6.68 19.21
CA ARG A 105 9.75 7.81 19.15
C ARG A 105 8.42 7.57 19.85
N ASN A 106 8.11 6.32 20.20
CA ASN A 106 6.88 5.97 20.91
C ASN A 106 7.15 4.92 21.98
N PRO A 107 6.43 4.99 23.12
CA PRO A 107 6.52 3.99 24.18
C PRO A 107 5.77 2.68 23.83
N VAL A 108 6.06 2.07 22.67
CA VAL A 108 5.48 0.78 22.28
C VAL A 108 6.29 -0.36 22.89
N GLU A 109 5.64 -1.17 23.73
CA GLU A 109 6.22 -2.41 24.25
C GLU A 109 5.63 -3.63 23.50
N PRO A 110 6.43 -4.34 22.68
CA PRO A 110 5.95 -5.49 21.89
C PRO A 110 5.24 -6.57 22.70
N ARG A 111 5.66 -6.80 23.95
CA ARG A 111 5.01 -7.79 24.82
C ARG A 111 3.57 -7.41 25.14
N ASP A 112 3.29 -6.12 25.26
CA ASP A 112 1.96 -5.59 25.57
C ASP A 112 1.08 -5.47 24.32
N ALA A 113 1.69 -5.40 23.14
CA ALA A 113 1.03 -5.29 21.84
C ALA A 113 0.35 -6.59 21.36
N ARG A 114 -0.54 -7.20 22.16
CA ARG A 114 -1.11 -8.55 21.88
C ARG A 114 -1.71 -8.74 20.49
N ILE A 115 -2.37 -7.71 19.94
CA ILE A 115 -3.02 -7.75 18.63
C ILE A 115 -2.01 -7.48 17.49
N GLY A 116 -0.92 -6.78 17.80
CA GLY A 116 0.11 -6.39 16.84
C GLY A 116 0.67 -5.00 17.12
N ILE A 117 1.86 -4.73 16.60
CA ILE A 117 2.58 -3.45 16.78
C ILE A 117 1.77 -2.29 16.22
N ARG A 118 1.14 -2.46 15.05
CA ARG A 118 0.30 -1.44 14.44
C ARG A 118 -0.82 -0.97 15.36
N ASN A 119 -1.51 -1.90 16.05
CA ASN A 119 -2.59 -1.54 16.97
C ASN A 119 -2.07 -0.79 18.20
N ALA A 120 -0.96 -1.24 18.78
CA ALA A 120 -0.33 -0.53 19.90
C ALA A 120 0.12 0.88 19.50
N LEU A 121 0.63 1.03 18.29
CA LEU A 121 1.01 2.33 17.75
C LEU A 121 -0.22 3.22 17.49
N SER A 122 -1.30 2.69 16.92
CA SER A 122 -2.55 3.43 16.68
C SER A 122 -3.09 4.07 17.96
N GLU A 123 -2.99 3.40 19.11
CA GLU A 123 -3.43 3.95 20.40
C GLU A 123 -2.65 5.21 20.82
N ILE A 124 -1.41 5.36 20.33
CA ILE A 124 -0.53 6.48 20.64
C ILE A 124 -0.69 7.60 19.61
N VAL A 125 -0.66 7.26 18.32
CA VAL A 125 -0.55 8.26 17.23
C VAL A 125 -1.90 8.76 16.72
N VAL A 126 -3.01 8.08 17.03
CA VAL A 126 -4.35 8.54 16.65
C VAL A 126 -5.02 9.14 17.88
N PRO A 127 -5.30 10.46 17.90
CA PRO A 127 -5.97 11.09 19.04
C PRO A 127 -7.40 10.54 19.22
N ASP A 128 -7.83 10.31 20.47
CA ASP A 128 -9.19 9.84 20.75
C ASP A 128 -10.26 10.83 20.26
N SER A 129 -9.92 12.13 20.29
CA SER A 129 -10.75 13.22 19.77
C SER A 129 -11.15 13.02 18.31
N ILE A 130 -10.43 12.20 17.53
CA ILE A 130 -10.76 11.89 16.14
C ILE A 130 -11.96 10.94 16.02
N THR A 131 -12.13 10.04 16.98
CA THR A 131 -13.18 9.00 16.94
C THR A 131 -14.35 9.28 17.87
N GLU A 132 -14.11 9.94 19.00
CA GLU A 132 -15.13 10.20 20.04
C GLU A 132 -16.39 10.93 19.53
N PRO A 133 -16.30 12.00 18.70
CA PRO A 133 -17.48 12.73 18.25
C PRO A 133 -18.40 11.92 17.34
N LEU A 134 -17.87 10.89 16.67
CA LEU A 134 -18.64 10.02 15.77
C LEU A 134 -19.50 9.01 16.54
N MET A 135 -19.19 8.74 17.80
CA MET A 135 -19.89 7.74 18.61
C MET A 135 -21.31 8.19 18.99
N GLY A 136 -21.58 9.50 18.98
CA GLY A 136 -22.89 10.07 19.30
C GLY A 136 -23.86 10.19 18.11
N ASN A 137 -23.39 9.99 16.87
CA ASN A 137 -24.20 10.11 15.66
C ASN A 137 -24.02 8.88 14.76
N LEU A 138 -25.01 8.00 14.77
CA LEU A 138 -24.98 6.74 14.04
C LEU A 138 -24.91 6.93 12.52
N GLU A 139 -25.49 7.98 11.97
CA GLU A 139 -25.51 8.25 10.53
C GLU A 139 -24.10 8.63 10.03
N ILE A 140 -23.42 9.53 10.74
CA ILE A 140 -22.03 9.90 10.41
C ILE A 140 -21.11 8.69 10.64
N ASN A 141 -21.29 7.97 11.75
CA ASN A 141 -20.51 6.76 12.04
C ASN A 141 -20.62 5.74 10.88
N THR A 142 -21.84 5.53 10.38
CA THR A 142 -22.12 4.66 9.24
C THR A 142 -21.47 5.17 7.95
N ALA A 143 -21.56 6.48 7.67
CA ALA A 143 -20.94 7.09 6.49
C ALA A 143 -19.41 6.92 6.49
N VAL A 144 -18.77 7.13 7.65
CA VAL A 144 -17.34 6.90 7.83
C VAL A 144 -17.02 5.41 7.69
N ALA A 145 -17.71 4.54 8.42
CA ALA A 145 -17.46 3.10 8.41
C ALA A 145 -17.56 2.50 7.01
N GLN A 146 -18.59 2.86 6.23
CA GLN A 146 -18.74 2.36 4.87
C GLN A 146 -17.73 2.96 3.88
N SER A 147 -17.17 4.13 4.18
CA SER A 147 -16.09 4.71 3.37
C SER A 147 -14.74 4.01 3.62
N ILE A 148 -14.61 3.27 4.74
CA ILE A 148 -13.44 2.47 5.08
C ILE A 148 -13.51 1.13 4.34
N GLN A 149 -12.96 1.09 3.14
CA GLN A 149 -12.74 -0.15 2.39
C GLN A 149 -11.24 -0.41 2.26
N TYR A 150 -10.72 -1.43 2.94
CA TYR A 150 -9.27 -1.70 2.94
C TYR A 150 -8.74 -2.20 1.59
N ASN A 151 -9.54 -3.01 0.89
CA ASN A 151 -9.17 -3.59 -0.38
C ASN A 151 -10.30 -3.44 -1.39
N GLN A 152 -9.94 -3.08 -2.61
CA GLN A 152 -10.78 -3.29 -3.76
C GLN A 152 -10.56 -4.72 -4.28
N GLY A 153 -11.63 -5.51 -4.32
CA GLY A 153 -11.64 -6.85 -4.85
C GLY A 153 -12.02 -6.89 -6.33
N ARG A 154 -11.60 -7.95 -7.00
CA ARG A 154 -12.13 -8.33 -8.31
C ARG A 154 -13.61 -8.70 -8.22
N ALA A 155 -14.40 -8.24 -9.18
CA ALA A 155 -15.78 -8.70 -9.35
C ALA A 155 -15.80 -10.19 -9.73
N SER A 156 -16.71 -10.96 -9.14
CA SER A 156 -16.77 -12.42 -9.26
C SER A 156 -16.85 -12.95 -10.70
N ALA A 157 -17.31 -12.13 -11.65
CA ALA A 157 -17.55 -12.51 -13.04
C ALA A 157 -16.29 -12.78 -13.91
N SER A 158 -15.11 -12.31 -13.54
CA SER A 158 -13.91 -12.52 -14.37
C SER A 158 -13.40 -13.96 -14.29
N ARG A 159 -13.12 -14.59 -15.44
CA ARG A 159 -12.58 -15.96 -15.48
C ARG A 159 -11.07 -15.92 -15.27
N ILE A 160 -10.58 -16.58 -14.21
CA ILE A 160 -9.15 -16.75 -13.99
C ILE A 160 -8.63 -17.89 -14.91
N PRO A 161 -7.63 -17.64 -15.76
CA PRO A 161 -7.06 -18.66 -16.62
C PRO A 161 -6.47 -19.81 -15.80
N ALA A 162 -6.63 -21.03 -16.28
CA ALA A 162 -6.06 -22.21 -15.62
C ALA A 162 -4.54 -22.09 -15.48
N GLY A 163 -4.02 -22.52 -14.33
CA GLY A 163 -2.59 -22.44 -14.00
C GLY A 163 -2.11 -21.07 -13.53
N SER A 164 -2.97 -20.06 -13.47
CA SER A 164 -2.57 -18.75 -12.95
C SER A 164 -2.41 -18.77 -11.42
N LYS A 165 -1.39 -18.08 -10.92
CA LYS A 165 -1.17 -17.83 -9.49
C LYS A 165 -1.27 -16.33 -9.22
N ILE A 166 -1.59 -15.96 -7.98
CA ILE A 166 -1.66 -14.56 -7.57
C ILE A 166 -0.27 -14.08 -7.16
N HIS A 167 0.15 -12.95 -7.72
CA HIS A 167 1.40 -12.27 -7.39
C HIS A 167 1.11 -10.84 -6.94
N SER A 168 1.86 -10.36 -5.93
CA SER A 168 1.68 -9.04 -5.33
C SER A 168 2.78 -8.10 -5.82
N PHE A 169 2.38 -7.00 -6.45
CA PHE A 169 3.26 -5.90 -6.84
C PHE A 169 3.12 -4.77 -5.83
N VAL A 170 4.21 -4.36 -5.22
CA VAL A 170 4.20 -3.53 -4.00
C VAL A 170 4.63 -2.11 -4.34
N VAL A 171 3.91 -1.10 -3.85
CA VAL A 171 4.38 0.28 -3.91
C VAL A 171 5.51 0.44 -2.91
N PRO A 172 6.61 1.12 -3.25
CA PRO A 172 7.65 1.49 -2.31
C PRO A 172 7.05 2.07 -1.02
N ARG A 173 7.37 1.44 0.12
CA ARG A 173 6.65 1.63 1.38
C ARG A 173 6.81 3.04 1.91
N SER A 174 8.02 3.59 1.78
CA SER A 174 8.35 4.92 2.26
C SER A 174 7.67 5.97 1.40
N ALA A 175 7.68 5.81 0.07
CA ALA A 175 6.94 6.70 -0.83
C ALA A 175 5.45 6.73 -0.51
N LEU A 176 4.82 5.56 -0.37
CA LEU A 176 3.40 5.49 -0.05
C LEU A 176 3.10 6.08 1.33
N ALA A 177 3.92 5.77 2.34
CA ALA A 177 3.74 6.32 3.68
C ALA A 177 3.87 7.85 3.67
N SER A 178 4.93 8.41 3.09
CA SER A 178 5.15 9.86 2.97
C SER A 178 4.01 10.56 2.22
N PHE A 179 3.54 9.95 1.13
CA PHE A 179 2.39 10.47 0.38
C PHE A 179 1.10 10.49 1.22
N LEU A 180 0.75 9.37 1.85
CA LEU A 180 -0.47 9.29 2.66
C LEU A 180 -0.39 10.23 3.87
N MET A 181 0.78 10.33 4.49
CA MET A 181 0.99 11.11 5.70
C MET A 181 1.15 12.62 5.44
N SER A 182 1.39 13.04 4.20
CA SER A 182 1.34 14.45 3.82
C SER A 182 -0.08 14.95 3.56
N ARG A 183 -1.09 14.07 3.57
CA ARG A 183 -2.48 14.48 3.30
C ARG A 183 -3.08 15.24 4.48
N ARG A 184 -3.84 16.29 4.17
CA ARG A 184 -4.69 16.97 5.16
C ARG A 184 -5.89 16.07 5.51
N LEU A 185 -5.92 15.53 6.72
CA LEU A 185 -6.93 14.56 7.15
C LEU A 185 -8.24 15.22 7.57
N PRO A 186 -9.35 14.49 7.67
CA PRO A 186 -10.63 15.06 8.10
C PRO A 186 -10.63 15.42 9.60
N SER A 187 -11.31 16.51 9.95
CA SER A 187 -11.65 16.82 11.34
C SER A 187 -12.75 15.89 11.86
N SER A 188 -12.75 15.64 13.17
CA SER A 188 -13.83 14.91 13.84
C SER A 188 -14.99 15.80 14.27
N LYS A 189 -14.86 17.13 14.16
CA LYS A 189 -15.86 18.10 14.59
C LYS A 189 -16.46 18.84 13.39
N GLY A 190 -17.61 19.49 13.63
CA GLY A 190 -18.22 20.37 12.63
C GLY A 190 -18.90 19.65 11.47
N TRP A 191 -19.31 18.39 11.66
CA TRP A 191 -20.05 17.63 10.67
C TRP A 191 -21.39 18.28 10.34
N GLN A 192 -21.63 18.52 9.06
CA GLN A 192 -22.86 19.10 8.54
C GLN A 192 -23.45 18.20 7.45
N PRO A 193 -24.78 18.02 7.40
CA PRO A 193 -25.41 17.27 6.33
C PRO A 193 -25.35 18.07 5.02
N ILE A 194 -25.15 17.37 3.91
CA ILE A 194 -25.18 17.93 2.56
C ILE A 194 -26.60 17.77 2.02
N THR A 195 -27.26 18.90 1.71
CA THR A 195 -28.59 18.89 1.10
C THR A 195 -28.51 19.22 -0.39
N ILE A 196 -29.00 18.30 -1.22
CA ILE A 196 -29.04 18.46 -2.68
C ILE A 196 -30.43 18.96 -3.07
N LYS A 197 -30.53 20.21 -3.53
CA LYS A 197 -31.82 20.84 -3.88
C LYS A 197 -32.61 20.08 -4.94
N ALA A 198 -31.91 19.47 -5.91
CA ALA A 198 -32.50 18.67 -6.98
C ALA A 198 -32.84 17.23 -6.55
N GLY A 199 -32.60 16.87 -5.28
CA GLY A 199 -32.74 15.51 -4.75
C GLY A 199 -31.53 14.62 -5.04
N VAL A 200 -31.05 14.59 -6.27
CA VAL A 200 -29.89 13.78 -6.69
C VAL A 200 -29.04 14.59 -7.67
N LEU A 201 -27.71 14.49 -7.55
CA LEU A 201 -26.78 14.93 -8.60
C LEU A 201 -26.36 13.71 -9.41
N ARG A 202 -26.57 13.71 -10.72
CA ARG A 202 -26.08 12.65 -11.60
C ARG A 202 -24.87 13.13 -12.38
N ILE A 203 -23.75 12.44 -12.20
CA ILE A 203 -22.46 12.83 -12.78
C ILE A 203 -21.77 11.66 -13.48
N GLY A 204 -20.81 12.00 -14.33
CA GLY A 204 -19.86 11.05 -14.90
C GLY A 204 -20.28 10.42 -16.21
N SER A 205 -19.52 9.41 -16.62
CA SER A 205 -19.68 8.74 -17.91
C SER A 205 -19.32 7.25 -17.86
N ALA A 206 -20.03 6.45 -18.64
CA ALA A 206 -19.76 5.02 -18.78
C ALA A 206 -20.13 4.52 -20.18
N ASN A 207 -19.30 3.64 -20.75
CA ASN A 207 -19.57 2.98 -22.04
C ASN A 207 -19.92 3.96 -23.18
N GLY A 208 -19.24 5.11 -23.24
CA GLY A 208 -19.49 6.16 -24.23
C GLY A 208 -20.73 7.02 -23.98
N ARG A 209 -21.41 6.88 -22.84
CA ARG A 209 -22.56 7.70 -22.43
C ARG A 209 -22.19 8.59 -21.27
N SER A 210 -22.62 9.85 -21.30
CA SER A 210 -22.54 10.79 -20.18
C SER A 210 -23.87 10.87 -19.44
N ALA A 211 -23.81 11.24 -18.16
CA ALA A 211 -24.96 11.63 -17.34
C ALA A 211 -25.86 12.69 -18.01
N ASN A 212 -25.28 13.57 -18.84
CA ASN A 212 -25.96 14.66 -19.55
C ASN A 212 -26.77 15.61 -18.65
N ASP A 213 -26.27 15.93 -17.46
CA ASP A 213 -26.88 16.90 -16.55
C ASP A 213 -25.87 17.99 -16.15
N PRO A 214 -25.81 19.10 -16.92
CA PRO A 214 -24.88 20.20 -16.64
C PRO A 214 -25.07 20.84 -15.27
N SER A 215 -26.30 20.84 -14.73
CA SER A 215 -26.59 21.43 -13.42
C SER A 215 -26.05 20.58 -12.28
N SER A 216 -26.09 19.25 -12.46
CA SER A 216 -25.47 18.29 -11.55
C SER A 216 -23.95 18.42 -11.55
N GLU A 217 -23.35 18.50 -12.75
CA GLU A 217 -21.91 18.68 -12.92
C GLU A 217 -21.43 20.01 -12.30
N GLU A 218 -22.13 21.13 -12.55
CA GLU A 218 -21.78 22.42 -11.95
C GLU A 218 -21.85 22.39 -10.41
N SER A 219 -22.88 21.74 -9.86
CA SER A 219 -23.03 21.60 -8.41
C SER A 219 -21.96 20.70 -7.80
N PHE A 220 -21.57 19.63 -8.49
CA PHE A 220 -20.51 18.72 -8.06
C PHE A 220 -19.14 19.41 -8.12
N ASN A 221 -18.86 20.17 -9.19
CA ASN A 221 -17.63 20.95 -9.32
C ASN A 221 -17.45 21.98 -8.19
N LYS A 222 -18.54 22.64 -7.75
CA LYS A 222 -18.50 23.51 -6.57
C LYS A 222 -18.12 22.77 -5.29
N MET A 223 -18.52 21.50 -5.14
CA MET A 223 -18.08 20.67 -4.01
C MET A 223 -16.60 20.30 -4.13
N LEU A 224 -16.12 20.00 -5.35
CA LEU A 224 -14.70 19.71 -5.61
C LEU A 224 -13.80 20.91 -5.31
N GLU A 225 -14.22 22.13 -5.66
CA GLU A 225 -13.50 23.36 -5.30
C GLU A 225 -13.34 23.54 -3.78
N LEU A 226 -14.29 23.03 -3.00
CA LEU A 226 -14.24 23.07 -1.53
C LEU A 226 -13.42 21.91 -0.94
N ALA A 227 -13.12 20.87 -1.71
CA ALA A 227 -12.45 19.66 -1.23
C ALA A 227 -10.99 19.89 -0.83
N ASP A 228 -10.36 21.01 -1.20
CA ASP A 228 -9.05 21.40 -0.63
C ASP A 228 -9.14 21.67 0.89
N LYS A 229 -10.25 22.26 1.33
CA LYS A 229 -10.46 22.74 2.71
C LYS A 229 -11.39 21.85 3.54
N LYS A 230 -12.24 21.07 2.87
CA LYS A 230 -13.28 20.24 3.48
C LYS A 230 -13.13 18.78 3.07
N THR A 231 -13.63 17.89 3.92
CA THR A 231 -13.78 16.47 3.58
C THR A 231 -15.26 16.16 3.45
N PHE A 232 -15.59 15.40 2.41
CA PHE A 232 -16.96 15.00 2.10
C PHE A 232 -17.05 13.47 2.10
N PHE A 233 -18.07 12.93 2.78
CA PHE A 233 -18.50 11.54 2.64
C PHE A 233 -19.89 11.54 2.00
N LEU A 234 -19.97 11.10 0.75
CA LEU A 234 -21.13 11.22 -0.12
C LEU A 234 -21.90 9.90 -0.16
N ASP A 235 -23.22 9.96 0.02
CA ASP A 235 -24.13 8.84 -0.25
C ASP A 235 -24.33 8.73 -1.77
N ILE A 236 -23.95 7.60 -2.33
CA ILE A 236 -23.88 7.36 -3.76
C ILE A 236 -24.55 6.06 -4.19
N ASP A 237 -24.97 6.06 -5.45
CA ASP A 237 -25.45 4.88 -6.16
C ASP A 237 -24.82 4.81 -7.54
N VAL A 238 -24.13 3.70 -7.83
CA VAL A 238 -23.45 3.49 -9.11
C VAL A 238 -24.43 2.84 -10.07
N ARG A 239 -24.97 3.63 -10.99
CA ARG A 239 -25.97 3.16 -11.96
C ARG A 239 -25.37 2.32 -13.06
N GLU A 240 -24.19 2.73 -13.51
CA GLU A 240 -23.51 2.10 -14.62
C GLU A 240 -22.02 2.25 -14.46
N ILE A 241 -21.28 1.19 -14.78
CA ILE A 241 -19.83 1.17 -14.85
C ILE A 241 -19.39 0.80 -16.27
N ASP A 242 -18.33 1.43 -16.74
CA ASP A 242 -17.69 1.07 -17.99
C ASP A 242 -17.13 -0.36 -17.90
N ARG A 243 -17.45 -1.17 -18.92
CA ARG A 243 -17.12 -2.60 -18.95
C ARG A 243 -15.62 -2.88 -18.82
N ARG A 244 -14.77 -1.93 -19.21
CA ARG A 244 -13.30 -2.03 -19.08
C ARG A 244 -12.85 -2.04 -17.62
N PHE A 245 -13.63 -1.44 -16.73
CA PHE A 245 -13.29 -1.28 -15.31
C PHE A 245 -14.13 -2.18 -14.39
N ALA A 246 -15.29 -2.66 -14.86
CA ALA A 246 -16.22 -3.47 -14.08
C ALA A 246 -15.57 -4.68 -13.37
N ASN A 247 -14.54 -5.28 -13.98
CA ASN A 247 -13.88 -6.46 -13.41
C ASN A 247 -13.05 -6.17 -12.15
N HIS A 248 -12.49 -4.97 -12.00
CA HIS A 248 -11.53 -4.66 -10.94
C HIS A 248 -11.81 -3.36 -10.17
N LYS A 249 -12.68 -2.48 -10.65
CA LYS A 249 -13.09 -1.22 -9.97
C LYS A 249 -14.59 -1.16 -9.63
N SER A 250 -15.29 -2.29 -9.61
CA SER A 250 -16.70 -2.31 -9.19
C SER A 250 -16.86 -1.83 -7.73
N PHE A 251 -17.65 -0.78 -7.53
CA PHE A 251 -17.85 -0.17 -6.22
C PHE A 251 -18.40 -1.17 -5.18
N GLY A 252 -17.85 -1.12 -3.97
CA GLY A 252 -18.25 -1.99 -2.86
C GLY A 252 -17.79 -3.45 -2.96
N VAL A 253 -17.01 -3.82 -3.98
CA VAL A 253 -16.44 -5.17 -4.09
C VAL A 253 -15.11 -5.26 -3.35
N GLY A 254 -14.95 -6.28 -2.51
CA GLY A 254 -13.72 -6.52 -1.75
C GLY A 254 -13.90 -6.45 -0.24
N ASP A 255 -15.07 -6.02 0.22
CA ASP A 255 -15.51 -6.09 1.62
C ASP A 255 -16.87 -6.80 1.74
N ARG A 256 -17.22 -7.23 2.94
CA ARG A 256 -18.51 -7.89 3.25
C ARG A 256 -19.63 -6.89 3.57
N THR A 257 -19.29 -5.64 3.81
CA THR A 257 -20.23 -4.58 4.15
C THR A 257 -20.83 -3.96 2.88
N SER A 258 -22.16 -3.83 2.85
CA SER A 258 -22.82 -3.01 1.83
C SER A 258 -22.29 -1.58 1.92
N ARG A 259 -21.95 -1.01 0.78
CA ARG A 259 -21.28 0.27 0.67
C ARG A 259 -22.10 1.20 -0.21
N HIS A 260 -22.52 2.32 0.35
CA HIS A 260 -23.12 3.44 -0.38
C HIS A 260 -22.45 4.78 -0.03
N PHE A 261 -21.47 4.82 0.87
CA PHE A 261 -20.67 6.02 1.12
C PHE A 261 -19.26 5.96 0.51
N ALA A 262 -18.81 7.09 -0.03
CA ALA A 262 -17.46 7.28 -0.56
C ALA A 262 -16.96 8.71 -0.31
N CYS A 263 -15.64 8.88 -0.28
CA CYS A 263 -15.05 10.23 -0.26
C CYS A 263 -15.27 10.92 -1.61
N ILE A 264 -15.36 12.24 -1.63
CA ILE A 264 -15.56 12.99 -2.89
C ILE A 264 -14.46 12.72 -3.92
N GLU A 265 -13.21 12.51 -3.50
CA GLU A 265 -12.10 12.17 -4.40
C GLU A 265 -12.33 10.83 -5.11
N GLU A 266 -12.89 9.84 -4.39
CA GLU A 266 -13.23 8.55 -4.99
C GLU A 266 -14.45 8.67 -5.89
N VAL A 267 -15.44 9.50 -5.53
CA VAL A 267 -16.60 9.78 -6.40
C VAL A 267 -16.15 10.45 -7.70
N ALA A 268 -15.22 11.41 -7.64
CA ALA A 268 -14.66 12.07 -8.81
C ALA A 268 -13.80 11.10 -9.66
N GLU A 269 -12.99 10.25 -9.03
CA GLU A 269 -12.26 9.20 -9.74
C GLU A 269 -13.25 8.25 -10.43
N MET A 270 -14.32 7.82 -9.74
CA MET A 270 -15.36 6.96 -10.29
C MET A 270 -16.14 7.59 -11.44
N SER A 271 -16.44 8.89 -11.39
CA SER A 271 -17.22 9.55 -12.44
C SER A 271 -16.52 9.54 -13.80
N SER A 272 -15.21 9.31 -13.84
CA SER A 272 -14.46 9.15 -15.10
C SER A 272 -14.75 7.82 -15.83
N TYR A 273 -15.31 6.82 -15.14
CA TYR A 273 -15.61 5.50 -15.72
C TYR A 273 -16.97 4.92 -15.28
N SER A 274 -17.78 5.68 -14.56
CA SER A 274 -19.11 5.29 -14.08
C SER A 274 -20.08 6.47 -14.13
N ILE A 275 -21.37 6.16 -14.26
CA ILE A 275 -22.46 7.12 -13.99
C ILE A 275 -22.88 6.94 -12.54
N VAL A 276 -22.73 8.00 -11.75
CA VAL A 276 -22.95 8.00 -10.29
C VAL A 276 -24.05 8.97 -9.92
N ASP A 277 -25.00 8.52 -9.11
CA ASP A 277 -26.00 9.35 -8.46
C ASP A 277 -25.51 9.71 -7.05
N VAL A 278 -25.33 10.99 -6.75
CA VAL A 278 -25.02 11.51 -5.41
C VAL A 278 -26.33 11.99 -4.76
N ARG A 279 -26.70 11.41 -3.61
CA ARG A 279 -28.00 11.63 -2.93
C ARG A 279 -27.91 12.60 -1.75
N GLY A 280 -26.70 12.83 -1.25
CA GLY A 280 -26.42 13.69 -0.11
C GLY A 280 -25.11 13.27 0.52
N GLY A 281 -24.98 13.52 1.82
CA GLY A 281 -23.81 13.07 2.58
C GLY A 281 -23.50 13.96 3.76
N TRP A 282 -22.24 13.92 4.17
CA TRP A 282 -21.71 14.64 5.31
C TRP A 282 -20.44 15.38 4.93
N VAL A 283 -20.26 16.59 5.47
CA VAL A 283 -19.07 17.39 5.26
C VAL A 283 -18.51 17.86 6.60
N CYS A 284 -17.18 17.87 6.72
CA CYS A 284 -16.45 18.50 7.82
C CYS A 284 -15.26 19.31 7.28
N ASP A 285 -14.66 20.12 8.15
CA ASP A 285 -13.39 20.78 7.83
C ASP A 285 -12.24 19.78 7.92
N LYS A 286 -11.11 20.09 7.28
CA LYS A 286 -9.89 19.30 7.45
C LYS A 286 -9.21 19.63 8.79
N TYR A 287 -8.49 18.66 9.32
CA TYR A 287 -7.68 18.74 10.53
C TYR A 287 -6.47 19.63 10.26
N GLU A 288 -6.26 20.64 11.11
CA GLU A 288 -5.25 21.67 10.91
C GLU A 288 -3.99 21.46 11.75
N GLU A 289 -4.01 20.58 12.75
CA GLU A 289 -2.82 20.30 13.54
C GLU A 289 -1.88 19.36 12.77
N PRO A 290 -0.56 19.50 12.96
CA PRO A 290 0.40 18.56 12.39
C PRO A 290 0.05 17.14 12.83
N LEU A 291 0.10 16.19 11.89
CA LEU A 291 0.01 14.80 12.26
C LEU A 291 1.19 14.47 13.18
N PRO A 292 0.98 13.68 14.25
CA PRO A 292 2.06 13.18 15.09
C PRO A 292 2.80 12.09 14.31
N HIS A 293 3.44 12.48 13.23
CA HIS A 293 4.21 11.63 12.37
C HIS A 293 5.68 12.03 12.52
N PRO A 294 6.57 11.06 12.75
CA PRO A 294 7.98 11.38 12.73
C PRO A 294 8.36 11.89 11.35
N ASP A 295 9.32 12.81 11.30
CA ASP A 295 10.04 13.04 10.06
C ASP A 295 10.58 11.68 9.57
N MET A 296 10.42 11.40 8.28
CA MET A 296 10.82 10.14 7.65
C MET A 296 12.07 10.31 6.79
N PRO A 297 13.18 10.87 7.31
CA PRO A 297 14.39 10.84 6.55
C PRO A 297 14.85 9.37 6.44
N ASP A 298 15.41 9.05 5.29
CA ASP A 298 16.08 7.78 4.97
C ASP A 298 15.17 6.64 4.47
N GLU A 299 14.58 6.87 3.31
CA GLU A 299 13.76 5.95 2.49
C GLU A 299 14.47 4.63 2.11
N PHE A 300 15.79 4.55 2.30
CA PHE A 300 16.64 3.46 1.79
C PHE A 300 16.68 2.18 2.64
N SER A 301 16.35 2.24 3.94
CA SER A 301 16.48 1.07 4.84
C SER A 301 15.26 0.17 4.71
N ALA A 302 15.47 -1.14 4.58
CA ALA A 302 14.38 -2.12 4.66
C ALA A 302 13.65 -2.02 6.01
N GLY A 303 14.39 -1.86 7.11
CA GLY A 303 13.83 -1.69 8.46
C GLY A 303 13.02 -0.41 8.61
N ARG A 304 13.53 0.73 8.11
CA ARG A 304 12.77 2.00 8.14
C ARG A 304 11.56 1.96 7.23
N SER A 305 11.68 1.41 6.01
CA SER A 305 10.55 1.24 5.09
C SER A 305 9.43 0.39 5.70
N VAL A 306 9.76 -0.67 6.43
CA VAL A 306 8.77 -1.45 7.19
C VAL A 306 8.17 -0.62 8.34
N ALA A 307 8.98 0.14 9.09
CA ALA A 307 8.47 1.05 10.12
C ALA A 307 7.51 2.10 9.55
N ASN A 308 7.83 2.67 8.39
CA ASN A 308 7.02 3.67 7.68
C ASN A 308 5.67 3.10 7.25
N GLU A 309 5.65 1.87 6.72
CA GLU A 309 4.40 1.16 6.44
C GLU A 309 3.60 0.94 7.74
N ILE A 310 4.23 0.53 8.85
CA ILE A 310 3.53 0.32 10.12
C ILE A 310 2.91 1.62 10.66
N TYR A 311 3.63 2.75 10.59
CA TYR A 311 3.14 4.06 11.00
C TYR A 311 1.95 4.52 10.16
N SER A 312 2.10 4.52 8.83
CA SER A 312 1.02 4.92 7.93
C SER A 312 -0.22 4.03 8.11
N LEU A 313 -0.03 2.72 8.28
CA LEU A 313 -1.13 1.78 8.58
C LEU A 313 -1.72 1.98 9.97
N ALA A 314 -0.97 2.44 10.96
CA ALA A 314 -1.50 2.74 12.29
C ALA A 314 -2.51 3.91 12.24
N ILE A 315 -2.25 4.90 11.40
CA ILE A 315 -3.11 6.07 11.21
C ILE A 315 -4.26 5.75 10.24
N ALA A 316 -3.98 4.97 9.20
CA ALA A 316 -4.95 4.49 8.22
C ALA A 316 -5.70 3.21 8.67
N SER A 317 -5.84 2.98 9.97
CA SER A 317 -6.70 1.91 10.50
C SER A 317 -7.48 2.33 11.73
N ASN A 318 -8.62 1.69 11.96
CA ASN A 318 -9.38 1.89 13.18
C ASN A 318 -8.67 1.31 14.40
N LYS A 319 -8.74 2.03 15.53
CA LYS A 319 -8.35 1.53 16.86
C LYS A 319 -9.18 0.31 17.26
N ASP A 320 -10.50 0.41 17.07
CA ASP A 320 -11.49 -0.61 17.37
C ASP A 320 -12.45 -0.79 16.17
N ALA A 321 -12.95 -2.00 15.96
CA ALA A 321 -13.93 -2.30 14.90
C ALA A 321 -15.21 -1.45 15.01
N ASN A 322 -15.59 -1.04 16.22
CA ASN A 322 -16.79 -0.23 16.49
C ASN A 322 -16.52 1.28 16.51
N LYS A 323 -15.26 1.70 16.30
CA LYS A 323 -14.84 3.10 16.32
C LYS A 323 -14.20 3.48 14.98
N PRO A 324 -15.01 3.63 13.92
CA PRO A 324 -14.49 4.00 12.62
C PRO A 324 -13.82 5.39 12.68
N SER A 325 -12.66 5.52 12.04
CA SER A 325 -11.91 6.75 12.00
C SER A 325 -12.10 7.47 10.64
N PRO A 326 -12.42 8.77 10.62
CA PRO A 326 -12.54 9.53 9.38
C PRO A 326 -11.17 9.68 8.71
N TRP A 327 -10.08 9.65 9.49
CA TRP A 327 -8.71 9.57 8.94
C TRP A 327 -8.51 8.28 8.16
N THR A 328 -8.96 7.14 8.72
CA THR A 328 -8.90 5.85 8.03
C THR A 328 -9.71 5.86 6.74
N ALA A 329 -10.93 6.40 6.77
CA ALA A 329 -11.77 6.49 5.58
C ALA A 329 -11.07 7.27 4.44
N TYR A 330 -10.50 8.43 4.78
CA TYR A 330 -9.84 9.30 3.83
C TYR A 330 -8.54 8.70 3.27
N LEU A 331 -7.65 8.23 4.15
CA LEU A 331 -6.37 7.65 3.72
C LEU A 331 -6.57 6.40 2.87
N ARG A 332 -7.56 5.56 3.19
CA ARG A 332 -7.89 4.39 2.37
C ARG A 332 -8.48 4.78 1.03
N CYS A 333 -9.24 5.86 0.95
CA CYS A 333 -9.69 6.41 -0.33
C CYS A 333 -8.49 6.82 -1.20
N ALA A 334 -7.59 7.67 -0.69
CA ALA A 334 -6.41 8.12 -1.42
C ALA A 334 -5.55 6.94 -1.90
N GLU A 335 -5.29 5.96 -1.01
CA GLU A 335 -4.56 4.74 -1.34
C GLU A 335 -5.26 3.93 -2.46
N ARG A 336 -6.59 3.74 -2.38
CA ARG A 336 -7.35 3.00 -3.40
C ARG A 336 -7.29 3.69 -4.76
N ILE A 337 -7.31 5.02 -4.82
CA ILE A 337 -7.25 5.74 -6.11
C ILE A 337 -5.89 5.52 -6.77
N VAL A 338 -4.80 5.74 -6.03
CA VAL A 338 -3.43 5.55 -6.53
C VAL A 338 -3.19 4.10 -6.97
N LEU A 339 -3.50 3.13 -6.11
CA LEU A 339 -3.33 1.71 -6.44
C LEU A 339 -4.29 1.26 -7.55
N GLY A 340 -5.48 1.86 -7.62
CA GLY A 340 -6.45 1.61 -8.66
C GLY A 340 -5.96 2.06 -10.04
N ARG A 341 -5.19 3.15 -10.12
CA ARG A 341 -4.56 3.60 -11.37
C ARG A 341 -3.44 2.65 -11.80
N ALA A 342 -2.61 2.18 -10.88
CA ALA A 342 -1.64 1.12 -11.19
C ALA A 342 -2.33 -0.18 -11.65
N ALA A 343 -3.44 -0.57 -11.00
CA ALA A 343 -4.25 -1.71 -11.41
C ALA A 343 -4.87 -1.53 -12.81
N ASP A 344 -5.30 -0.32 -13.18
CA ASP A 344 -5.79 -0.04 -14.53
C ASP A 344 -4.72 -0.30 -15.58
N GLN A 345 -3.46 0.01 -15.28
CA GLN A 345 -2.35 -0.24 -16.20
C GLN A 345 -2.13 -1.74 -16.39
N PHE A 346 -2.17 -2.55 -15.33
CA PHE A 346 -2.16 -4.02 -15.47
C PHE A 346 -3.32 -4.53 -16.34
N ALA A 347 -4.54 -4.05 -16.08
CA ALA A 347 -5.72 -4.45 -16.84
C ALA A 347 -5.62 -4.07 -18.33
N ARG A 348 -5.15 -2.86 -18.64
CA ARG A 348 -4.93 -2.36 -20.02
C ARG A 348 -3.91 -3.22 -20.79
N HIS A 349 -2.93 -3.79 -20.10
CA HIS A 349 -1.92 -4.67 -20.69
C HIS A 349 -2.33 -6.15 -20.77
N GLY A 350 -3.61 -6.45 -20.49
CA GLY A 350 -4.22 -7.77 -20.63
C GLY A 350 -4.10 -8.65 -19.40
N PHE A 351 -3.60 -8.13 -18.27
CA PHE A 351 -3.49 -8.90 -17.04
C PHE A 351 -4.80 -8.90 -16.24
N ILE A 352 -4.99 -9.92 -15.41
CA ILE A 352 -6.18 -10.05 -14.58
C ILE A 352 -5.86 -9.57 -13.17
N VAL A 353 -6.35 -8.37 -12.85
CA VAL A 353 -6.27 -7.81 -11.50
C VAL A 353 -7.17 -8.62 -10.56
N GLY A 354 -6.58 -9.14 -9.48
CA GLY A 354 -7.29 -9.85 -8.42
C GLY A 354 -7.78 -8.92 -7.31
N SER A 355 -6.96 -7.97 -6.90
CA SER A 355 -7.32 -6.94 -5.91
C SER A 355 -6.25 -5.85 -5.84
N TYR A 356 -6.57 -4.74 -5.19
CA TYR A 356 -5.59 -3.73 -4.81
C TYR A 356 -6.02 -3.02 -3.52
N GLY A 357 -5.05 -2.46 -2.80
CA GLY A 357 -5.24 -1.90 -1.45
C GLY A 357 -4.08 -2.30 -0.55
N THR A 358 -3.83 -1.58 0.55
CA THR A 358 -2.74 -1.91 1.50
C THR A 358 -1.36 -1.99 0.83
N GLY A 359 -1.04 -0.95 0.07
CA GLY A 359 0.23 -0.76 -0.64
C GLY A 359 0.56 -1.75 -1.75
N ARG A 360 -0.42 -2.51 -2.26
CA ARG A 360 -0.16 -3.52 -3.30
C ARG A 360 -1.26 -3.63 -4.34
N VAL A 361 -0.86 -4.11 -5.52
CA VAL A 361 -1.72 -4.59 -6.59
C VAL A 361 -1.48 -6.08 -6.76
N ASN A 362 -2.53 -6.88 -6.64
CA ASN A 362 -2.47 -8.32 -6.81
C ASN A 362 -2.97 -8.71 -8.20
N VAL A 363 -2.19 -9.49 -8.93
CA VAL A 363 -2.47 -9.88 -10.32
C VAL A 363 -2.34 -11.38 -10.47
N PHE A 364 -3.26 -11.99 -11.23
CA PHE A 364 -3.17 -13.40 -11.61
C PHE A 364 -2.29 -13.55 -12.84
N LEU A 365 -1.24 -14.35 -12.72
CA LEU A 365 -0.25 -14.56 -13.77
C LEU A 365 -0.01 -16.06 -14.01
N ARG A 366 0.18 -16.41 -15.28
CA ARG A 366 0.79 -17.67 -15.72
C ARG A 366 2.31 -17.49 -15.78
N SER A 367 3.07 -18.58 -15.76
CA SER A 367 4.54 -18.53 -15.82
C SER A 367 5.09 -17.72 -17.01
N ALA A 368 4.43 -17.78 -18.17
CA ALA A 368 4.81 -17.03 -19.37
C ALA A 368 4.59 -15.50 -19.26
N GLU A 369 3.81 -15.05 -18.28
CA GLU A 369 3.42 -13.64 -18.10
C GLU A 369 4.32 -12.91 -17.08
N HIS A 370 5.18 -13.64 -16.35
CA HIS A 370 5.98 -13.09 -15.24
C HIS A 370 6.90 -11.94 -15.66
N ALA A 371 7.64 -12.10 -16.76
CA ALA A 371 8.59 -11.09 -17.23
C ALA A 371 7.86 -9.79 -17.63
N LYS A 372 6.84 -9.90 -18.47
CA LYS A 372 6.03 -8.75 -18.92
C LYS A 372 5.35 -8.02 -17.75
N ALA A 373 4.85 -8.77 -16.76
CA ALA A 373 4.22 -8.17 -15.59
C ALA A 373 5.23 -7.43 -14.70
N SER A 374 6.45 -7.97 -14.57
CA SER A 374 7.53 -7.35 -13.80
C SER A 374 8.03 -6.06 -14.47
N GLU A 375 8.21 -6.08 -15.78
CA GLU A 375 8.58 -4.89 -16.57
C GLU A 375 7.53 -3.78 -16.43
N LEU A 376 6.24 -4.13 -16.56
CA LEU A 376 5.16 -3.17 -16.36
C LEU A 376 5.16 -2.61 -14.93
N ALA A 377 5.28 -3.47 -13.92
CA ALA A 377 5.32 -3.05 -12.51
C ALA A 377 6.42 -2.01 -12.26
N LEU A 378 7.61 -2.27 -12.77
CA LEU A 378 8.76 -1.38 -12.63
C LEU A 378 8.54 -0.05 -13.34
N SER A 379 7.96 -0.06 -14.54
CA SER A 379 7.60 1.17 -15.25
C SER A 379 6.56 2.01 -14.50
N LEU A 380 5.78 1.38 -13.59
CA LEU A 380 4.83 2.02 -12.69
C LEU A 380 5.42 2.38 -11.33
N GLY A 381 6.73 2.21 -11.12
CA GLY A 381 7.35 2.47 -9.83
C GLY A 381 7.03 1.42 -8.77
N LEU A 382 6.45 0.28 -9.15
CA LEU A 382 6.13 -0.83 -8.26
C LEU A 382 7.26 -1.86 -8.22
N LEU A 383 7.32 -2.58 -7.11
CA LEU A 383 8.23 -3.69 -6.87
C LEU A 383 7.54 -5.01 -7.24
N PRO A 384 8.04 -5.73 -8.26
CA PRO A 384 7.64 -7.12 -8.46
C PRO A 384 8.21 -8.00 -7.34
N PRO A 385 7.59 -9.16 -7.04
CA PRO A 385 8.23 -10.17 -6.21
C PRO A 385 9.59 -10.55 -6.81
N PHE A 386 10.65 -10.60 -6.01
CA PHE A 386 11.98 -10.97 -6.53
C PHE A 386 12.03 -12.37 -7.13
N SER A 387 11.16 -13.29 -6.70
CA SER A 387 11.05 -14.61 -7.35
C SER A 387 10.54 -14.56 -8.80
N LEU A 388 10.11 -13.40 -9.30
CA LEU A 388 9.80 -13.18 -10.72
C LEU A 388 10.97 -12.59 -11.53
N LEU A 389 12.01 -12.09 -10.87
CA LEU A 389 13.18 -11.50 -11.51
C LEU A 389 14.23 -12.58 -11.79
N ASN A 390 14.06 -13.30 -12.90
CA ASN A 390 14.93 -14.41 -13.28
C ASN A 390 16.20 -13.99 -14.03
N GLN A 391 16.34 -12.70 -14.38
CA GLN A 391 17.46 -12.13 -15.12
C GLN A 391 17.73 -10.69 -14.65
N PRO A 392 18.99 -10.21 -14.71
CA PRO A 392 19.30 -8.80 -14.51
C PRO A 392 18.52 -7.93 -15.50
N LEU A 393 17.96 -6.83 -15.02
CA LEU A 393 17.17 -5.90 -15.82
C LEU A 393 18.08 -4.79 -16.37
N SER A 394 17.87 -4.37 -17.64
CA SER A 394 18.59 -3.22 -18.16
C SER A 394 18.06 -1.91 -17.56
N PRO A 395 18.89 -0.87 -17.37
CA PRO A 395 18.43 0.44 -16.88
C PRO A 395 17.27 1.04 -17.67
N SER A 396 17.26 0.84 -19.00
CA SER A 396 16.18 1.29 -19.87
C SER A 396 14.86 0.55 -19.65
N GLN A 397 14.89 -0.72 -19.23
CA GLN A 397 13.69 -1.51 -18.93
C GLN A 397 13.03 -1.12 -17.62
N VAL A 398 13.75 -0.42 -16.76
CA VAL A 398 13.25 -0.08 -15.45
C VAL A 398 12.73 1.34 -15.40
N ALA A 399 13.14 2.25 -16.28
CA ALA A 399 12.69 3.64 -16.31
C ALA A 399 11.21 3.87 -15.88
N PHE A 400 11.03 4.52 -14.74
CA PHE A 400 9.73 4.92 -14.21
C PHE A 400 9.05 5.87 -15.19
N LYS A 401 7.76 5.65 -15.44
CA LYS A 401 6.95 6.44 -16.38
C LYS A 401 5.83 7.15 -15.61
N PRO A 402 6.08 8.35 -15.03
CA PRO A 402 5.10 9.10 -14.24
C PRO A 402 3.76 9.30 -14.94
N LYS A 403 3.80 9.52 -16.26
CA LYS A 403 2.61 9.71 -17.13
C LYS A 403 1.60 8.56 -17.08
N LEU A 404 1.99 7.37 -16.61
CA LEU A 404 1.05 6.24 -16.46
C LEU A 404 0.07 6.42 -15.29
N TYR A 405 0.39 7.30 -14.34
CA TYR A 405 -0.51 7.64 -13.24
C TYR A 405 -1.42 8.81 -13.55
N TYR A 406 -0.95 9.82 -14.29
CA TYR A 406 -1.71 11.02 -14.59
C TYR A 406 -2.93 10.72 -15.48
N ARG A 407 -4.00 11.46 -15.21
CA ARG A 407 -5.19 11.55 -16.09
C ARG A 407 -5.46 12.97 -16.57
N ASP A 408 -4.65 13.92 -16.11
CA ASP A 408 -4.82 15.36 -16.35
C ASP A 408 -6.22 15.83 -15.92
N ASP A 409 -6.63 15.41 -14.72
CA ASP A 409 -7.95 15.69 -14.15
C ASP A 409 -7.88 16.37 -12.76
N ILE A 410 -9.04 16.82 -12.26
CA ILE A 410 -9.14 17.48 -10.95
C ILE A 410 -8.72 16.59 -9.78
N VAL A 411 -8.79 15.26 -9.94
CA VAL A 411 -8.40 14.31 -8.90
C VAL A 411 -6.89 14.32 -8.72
N ASP A 412 -6.11 14.53 -9.79
CA ASP A 412 -4.65 14.65 -9.73
C ASP A 412 -4.23 15.78 -8.79
N GLY A 413 -4.89 16.93 -8.89
CA GLY A 413 -4.68 18.08 -8.00
C GLY A 413 -5.17 17.83 -6.57
N LEU A 414 -6.39 17.29 -6.41
CA LEU A 414 -6.99 17.05 -5.10
C LEU A 414 -6.19 16.05 -4.25
N LEU A 415 -5.66 15.01 -4.90
CA LEU A 415 -4.83 14.01 -4.23
C LEU A 415 -3.38 14.42 -4.11
N GLY A 416 -2.92 15.51 -4.75
CA GLY A 416 -1.51 15.86 -4.85
C GLY A 416 -0.69 14.74 -5.49
N LEU A 417 -1.10 14.27 -6.66
CA LEU A 417 -0.47 13.14 -7.34
C LEU A 417 0.99 13.45 -7.75
N THR A 418 1.32 14.72 -7.98
CA THR A 418 2.71 15.16 -8.18
C THR A 418 3.55 14.83 -6.95
N ASP A 419 3.08 15.12 -5.74
CA ASP A 419 3.80 14.77 -4.50
C ASP A 419 4.03 13.24 -4.40
N PHE A 420 3.03 12.44 -4.78
CA PHE A 420 3.17 10.97 -4.81
C PHE A 420 4.24 10.53 -5.79
N ILE A 421 4.26 11.12 -6.99
CA ILE A 421 5.23 10.81 -8.05
C ILE A 421 6.63 11.25 -7.62
N ASP A 422 6.79 12.41 -7.01
CA ASP A 422 8.07 12.88 -6.49
C ASP A 422 8.59 11.94 -5.39
N CYS A 423 7.70 11.48 -4.49
CA CYS A 423 8.03 10.46 -3.48
C CYS A 423 8.38 9.11 -4.12
N LEU A 424 7.71 8.72 -5.20
CA LEU A 424 8.08 7.53 -5.95
C LEU A 424 9.45 7.70 -6.59
N GLU A 425 9.73 8.81 -7.27
CA GLU A 425 11.02 9.06 -7.89
C GLU A 425 12.16 9.06 -6.86
N SER A 426 11.94 9.60 -5.65
CA SER A 426 12.93 9.56 -4.58
C SER A 426 13.17 8.14 -4.08
N ASP A 427 12.13 7.41 -3.69
CA ASP A 427 12.23 6.05 -3.08
C ASP A 427 12.64 5.00 -4.13
N TRP A 428 12.05 5.07 -5.32
CA TRP A 428 12.22 4.11 -6.41
C TRP A 428 13.57 4.21 -7.10
N LEU A 429 14.15 5.40 -7.29
CA LEU A 429 15.52 5.52 -7.83
C LEU A 429 16.54 4.80 -6.92
N ARG A 430 16.24 4.69 -5.62
CA ARG A 430 17.10 4.08 -4.59
C ARG A 430 16.89 2.58 -4.48
N MET A 431 15.65 2.12 -4.55
CA MET A 431 15.33 0.69 -4.72
C MET A 431 15.79 0.16 -6.08
N PHE A 432 15.82 1.02 -7.10
CA PHE A 432 16.33 0.69 -8.41
C PHE A 432 17.87 0.63 -8.46
N VAL A 433 18.59 1.50 -7.75
CA VAL A 433 20.03 1.25 -7.50
C VAL A 433 20.24 -0.11 -6.84
N THR A 434 19.35 -0.53 -5.94
CA THR A 434 19.41 -1.86 -5.30
C THR A 434 19.11 -3.01 -6.28
N GLY A 435 18.21 -2.82 -7.25
CA GLY A 435 17.86 -3.84 -8.26
C GLY A 435 18.74 -3.85 -9.53
N ALA A 436 19.24 -2.70 -9.96
CA ALA A 436 20.08 -2.50 -11.15
C ALA A 436 21.56 -2.79 -10.87
N ALA A 437 22.01 -2.61 -9.63
CA ALA A 437 23.32 -3.05 -9.14
C ALA A 437 23.53 -4.56 -9.29
N LEU A 438 22.44 -5.33 -9.39
CA LEU A 438 22.47 -6.77 -9.36
C LEU A 438 22.48 -7.33 -10.78
N LYS A 439 23.67 -7.25 -11.39
CA LYS A 439 24.22 -8.21 -12.38
C LYS A 439 24.18 -9.69 -11.89
N GLY A 440 23.21 -10.09 -11.05
CA GLY A 440 22.98 -11.45 -10.58
C GLY A 440 23.30 -11.76 -9.10
N GLU A 441 23.55 -10.78 -8.22
CA GLU A 441 23.72 -11.08 -6.78
C GLU A 441 22.38 -11.13 -6.02
N ASN A 442 22.36 -11.80 -4.86
CA ASN A 442 21.18 -11.91 -4.01
C ASN A 442 20.83 -10.52 -3.40
N PRO A 443 19.61 -9.99 -3.61
CA PRO A 443 19.17 -8.71 -3.05
C PRO A 443 19.33 -8.57 -1.54
N SER A 444 19.26 -9.66 -0.78
CA SER A 444 19.43 -9.65 0.68
C SER A 444 20.80 -9.09 1.10
N ARG A 445 21.87 -9.42 0.36
CA ARG A 445 23.25 -9.01 0.69
C ARG A 445 23.50 -7.54 0.41
N VAL A 446 23.09 -7.05 -0.75
CA VAL A 446 23.23 -5.63 -1.11
C VAL A 446 22.36 -4.78 -0.20
N GLN A 447 21.17 -5.25 0.16
CA GLN A 447 20.31 -4.53 1.10
C GLN A 447 20.95 -4.42 2.48
N LEU A 448 21.62 -5.46 2.99
CA LEU A 448 22.38 -5.37 4.26
C LEU A 448 23.53 -4.36 4.19
N GLU A 449 24.25 -4.28 3.06
CA GLU A 449 25.29 -3.26 2.85
C GLU A 449 24.70 -1.84 2.82
N LEU A 450 23.59 -1.63 2.10
CA LEU A 450 22.85 -0.36 2.08
C LEU A 450 22.34 0.02 3.48
N ASP A 451 21.78 -0.95 4.19
CA ASP A 451 21.26 -0.78 5.54
C ASP A 451 22.36 -0.34 6.52
N ALA A 452 23.60 -0.82 6.36
CA ALA A 452 24.75 -0.41 7.17
C ALA A 452 25.24 1.02 6.84
N LEU A 453 25.07 1.50 5.60
CA LEU A 453 25.40 2.88 5.23
C LEU A 453 24.50 3.91 5.93
N LEU A 454 23.30 3.53 6.33
CA LEU A 454 22.31 4.41 6.95
C LEU A 454 22.57 4.62 8.44
N ASP A 455 23.38 3.74 9.04
CA ASP A 455 23.93 3.91 10.38
C ASP A 455 25.06 4.97 10.40
N LEU A 456 25.47 5.48 9.23
CA LEU A 456 26.42 6.60 9.11
C LEU A 456 25.72 7.96 9.27
N PRO A 457 26.42 9.00 9.74
CA PRO A 457 25.96 10.39 9.71
C PRO A 457 25.54 10.86 8.30
N GLU A 458 24.51 11.72 8.21
CA GLU A 458 23.86 12.18 6.96
C GLU A 458 24.87 12.74 5.93
N ASP A 459 25.86 13.51 6.38
CA ASP A 459 26.93 14.11 5.57
C ASP A 459 27.83 13.07 4.88
N ARG A 460 27.82 11.81 5.33
CA ARG A 460 28.58 10.70 4.74
C ARG A 460 27.74 9.77 3.89
N ARG A 461 26.40 9.81 4.02
CA ARG A 461 25.50 8.87 3.34
C ARG A 461 25.54 9.00 1.83
N LEU A 462 25.51 10.23 1.31
CA LEU A 462 25.47 10.46 -0.14
C LEU A 462 26.76 9.96 -0.82
N ALA A 463 27.93 10.32 -0.28
CA ALA A 463 29.21 9.89 -0.84
C ALA A 463 29.43 8.36 -0.72
N SER A 464 29.00 7.74 0.39
CA SER A 464 29.08 6.28 0.54
C SER A 464 28.05 5.54 -0.33
N PHE A 465 26.88 6.11 -0.54
CA PHE A 465 25.88 5.61 -1.49
C PHE A 465 26.41 5.68 -2.92
N GLU A 466 26.96 6.83 -3.35
CA GLU A 466 27.59 6.98 -4.67
C GLU A 466 28.75 6.00 -4.85
N ALA A 467 29.58 5.76 -3.83
CA ALA A 467 30.64 4.76 -3.90
C ALA A 467 30.10 3.33 -4.02
N LEU A 468 28.99 3.00 -3.34
CA LEU A 468 28.33 1.71 -3.46
C LEU A 468 27.70 1.53 -4.85
N VAL A 469 27.03 2.58 -5.36
CA VAL A 469 26.49 2.66 -6.72
C VAL A 469 27.62 2.39 -7.71
N ILE A 470 28.74 3.11 -7.63
CA ILE A 470 29.91 2.91 -8.51
C ILE A 470 30.46 1.49 -8.39
N LYS A 471 30.61 0.95 -7.17
CA LYS A 471 31.11 -0.41 -6.90
C LYS A 471 30.28 -1.48 -7.64
N HIS A 472 28.95 -1.32 -7.68
CA HIS A 472 28.07 -2.30 -8.32
C HIS A 472 27.69 -1.97 -9.78
N ILE A 473 27.91 -0.73 -10.25
CA ILE A 473 27.50 -0.23 -11.58
C ILE A 473 28.68 -0.02 -12.55
N GLN A 474 29.94 -0.21 -12.13
CA GLN A 474 31.08 -0.22 -13.06
C GLN A 474 30.78 -1.14 -14.27
N ASP A 475 30.81 -0.53 -15.47
CA ASP A 475 30.42 -1.02 -16.81
C ASP A 475 29.07 -0.59 -17.41
N VAL A 476 28.25 0.25 -16.76
CA VAL A 476 27.11 0.87 -17.46
C VAL A 476 27.62 2.04 -18.32
N PRO A 477 27.42 2.04 -19.65
CA PRO A 477 27.85 3.15 -20.49
C PRO A 477 27.16 4.44 -20.06
N GLU A 478 27.93 5.51 -19.83
CA GLU A 478 27.38 6.85 -19.72
C GLU A 478 26.69 7.18 -21.05
N THR A 479 25.41 7.57 -20.98
CA THR A 479 24.53 8.00 -22.09
C THR A 479 23.86 6.89 -22.91
N VAL A 480 22.56 6.67 -22.65
CA VAL A 480 21.60 6.30 -23.69
C VAL A 480 21.01 7.62 -24.18
N THR A 481 21.39 8.05 -25.38
CA THR A 481 20.64 9.07 -26.12
C THR A 481 19.21 8.56 -26.28
N PRO A 482 18.16 9.35 -25.99
CA PRO A 482 16.80 8.92 -26.29
C PRO A 482 16.72 8.63 -27.78
N ASP A 483 16.30 7.41 -28.14
CA ASP A 483 15.96 7.07 -29.51
C ASP A 483 14.80 7.99 -29.92
N THR A 484 15.12 9.09 -30.59
CA THR A 484 14.18 9.89 -31.35
C THR A 484 13.93 9.19 -32.67
N GLU A 485 13.25 8.05 -32.65
CA GLU A 485 12.61 7.45 -33.82
C GLU A 485 11.32 6.77 -33.37
N ASP A 486 10.25 7.57 -33.31
CA ASP A 486 8.89 7.14 -33.68
C ASP A 486 8.17 8.40 -34.17
N SER A 487 8.63 8.89 -35.33
CA SER A 487 7.82 9.73 -36.19
C SER A 487 6.92 8.83 -37.02
N ASP A 488 5.68 8.65 -36.58
CA ASP A 488 4.58 8.32 -37.47
C ASP A 488 3.39 9.20 -37.06
N GLU A 489 3.43 10.44 -37.55
CA GLU A 489 2.23 11.25 -37.70
C GLU A 489 1.39 10.71 -38.86
N SER A 490 0.08 10.69 -38.63
CA SER A 490 -1.03 10.66 -39.59
C SER A 490 -1.44 9.30 -40.19
N ASP A 491 -2.56 8.77 -39.70
CA ASP A 491 -3.82 8.94 -40.43
C ASP A 491 -5.02 8.85 -39.46
N ASP A 492 -5.53 10.02 -39.08
CA ASP A 492 -6.79 10.19 -38.35
C ASP A 492 -7.95 9.86 -39.29
N GLY A 493 -8.26 8.57 -39.38
CA GLY A 493 -9.44 8.05 -40.06
C GLY A 493 -10.69 7.99 -39.17
N LEU A 494 -10.98 9.00 -38.34
CA LEU A 494 -12.25 9.10 -37.61
C LEU A 494 -12.72 10.55 -37.47
N THR A 495 -13.63 10.94 -38.35
CA THR A 495 -14.55 12.06 -38.16
C THR A 495 -15.59 11.72 -37.09
N PHE A 496 -15.60 12.47 -35.99
CA PHE A 496 -16.81 12.88 -35.25
C PHE A 496 -16.58 14.22 -34.55
#